data_AF-A0A1M6M0T7-F1
#
_entry.id   AF-A0A1M6M0T7-F1
#
_cell.length_a   1.000
_cell.length_b   1.000
_cell.length_c   1.000
_cell.angle_alpha   90.00
_cell.angle_beta   90.00
_cell.angle_gamma   90.00
#
_symmetry.space_group_name_H-M   'P 1'
#
loop_
_entity.id
_entity.type
_entity.pdbx_description
1 polymer ?
#
loop_
_entity_poly.entity_id
_entity_poly.type
_entity_poly.pdbx_seq_one_letter_code
_entity_poly.pdbx_strand_id
1 'polypeptide(L)' 'MTNNFKGELKSSDEGQVYWVKMSELMDLKLAEGMDKMLQVFNNDDIAEYYFYKENDQWMEMLK' A
#
# COMPACT_ATOMS: atom_id res chain seq x y z
N MET A 1 27.50 3.26 6.76
CA MET A 1 26.05 3.15 6.53
C MET A 1 25.49 2.17 7.56
N THR A 2 24.46 2.56 8.31
CA THR A 2 23.82 1.70 9.31
C THR A 2 22.64 1.01 8.65
N ASN A 3 22.76 -0.30 8.41
CA ASN A 3 21.78 -1.07 7.61
C ASN A 3 20.98 -2.07 8.46
N ASN A 4 21.09 -1.99 9.79
CA ASN A 4 20.42 -2.92 10.70
C ASN A 4 19.72 -2.14 11.81
N PHE A 5 18.40 -2.26 11.84
CA PHE A 5 17.52 -1.69 12.86
C PHE A 5 16.74 -2.83 13.52
N LYS A 6 16.44 -2.69 14.81
CA LYS A 6 15.62 -3.66 15.57
C LYS A 6 14.68 -2.90 16.49
N GLY A 7 13.51 -3.50 16.76
CA GLY A 7 12.49 -2.95 17.63
C GLY A 7 11.29 -3.90 17.71
N GLU A 8 10.32 -3.52 18.54
CA GLU A 8 9.04 -4.23 18.66
C GLU A 8 7.94 -3.39 18.01
N LEU A 9 7.03 -4.07 17.31
CA LEU A 9 5.89 -3.40 16.68
C LEU A 9 4.94 -2.90 17.78
N LYS A 10 4.60 -1.62 17.75
CA LYS A 10 3.81 -0.96 18.80
C LYS A 10 2.75 -0.02 18.21
N SER A 11 1.50 -0.27 18.55
CA SER A 11 0.36 0.61 18.24
C SER A 11 0.45 1.95 18.98
N SER A 12 -0.24 2.94 18.44
CA SER A 12 -0.34 4.29 19.02
C SER A 12 -1.78 4.81 18.94
N ASP A 13 -1.99 6.04 19.40
CA ASP A 13 -3.29 6.72 19.28
C ASP A 13 -3.70 6.98 17.82
N GLU A 14 -2.77 6.92 16.86
CA GLU A 14 -3.05 7.05 15.42
C GLU A 14 -3.64 5.76 14.81
N GLY A 15 -3.44 4.61 15.46
CA GLY A 15 -3.96 3.35 14.95
C GLY A 15 -3.26 2.10 15.49
N GLN A 16 -3.94 0.98 15.29
CA GLN A 16 -3.39 -0.35 15.56
C GLN A 16 -2.50 -0.79 14.41
N VAL A 17 -1.33 -1.34 14.74
CA VAL A 17 -0.42 -1.95 13.77
C VAL A 17 -0.22 -3.42 14.12
N TYR A 18 -0.25 -4.26 13.08
CA TYR A 18 -0.08 -5.70 13.22
C TYR A 18 0.48 -6.29 11.93
N TRP A 19 1.08 -7.47 12.05
CA TRP A 19 1.50 -8.27 10.89
C TRP A 19 0.32 -9.10 10.38
N VAL A 20 0.18 -9.18 9.06
CA VAL A 20 -0.83 -10.01 8.39
C VAL A 20 -0.18 -10.73 7.21
N LYS A 21 -0.64 -11.93 6.89
CA LYS A 21 -0.17 -12.63 5.68
C LYS A 21 -0.73 -11.96 4.45
N MET A 22 0.04 -11.92 3.37
CA MET A 22 -0.40 -11.36 2.09
C MET A 22 -1.71 -12.01 1.58
N SER A 23 -1.88 -13.31 1.78
CA SER A 23 -3.10 -14.03 1.39
C SER A 23 -4.35 -13.62 2.17
N GLU A 24 -4.20 -13.15 3.40
CA GLU A 24 -5.30 -12.74 4.29
C GLU A 24 -5.62 -11.24 4.13
N LEU A 25 -4.74 -10.48 3.47
CA LEU A 25 -4.84 -9.03 3.34
C LEU A 25 -6.06 -8.60 2.51
N MET A 26 -6.42 -9.37 1.48
CA MET A 26 -7.56 -9.09 0.60
C MET A 26 -8.92 -9.29 1.28
N ASP A 27 -8.96 -10.03 2.39
CA ASP A 27 -10.18 -10.22 3.19
C ASP A 27 -10.40 -9.08 4.20
N LEU A 28 -9.42 -8.19 4.36
CA LEU A 28 -9.52 -7.04 5.25
C LEU A 28 -10.22 -5.85 4.58
N LYS A 29 -10.73 -4.94 5.41
CA LYS A 29 -11.22 -3.65 4.94
C LYS A 29 -10.04 -2.72 4.64
N LEU A 30 -9.55 -2.81 3.40
CA LEU A 30 -8.45 -1.98 2.92
C LEU A 30 -8.91 -0.57 2.57
N ALA A 31 -7.96 0.36 2.58
CA ALA A 31 -8.16 1.68 2.00
C ALA A 31 -8.37 1.57 0.48
N GLU A 32 -9.11 2.50 -0.09
CA GLU A 32 -9.30 2.59 -1.53
C GLU A 32 -7.95 2.69 -2.26
N GLY A 33 -7.76 1.88 -3.30
CA GLY A 33 -6.53 1.84 -4.09
C GLY A 33 -5.38 1.01 -3.48
N MET A 34 -5.51 0.49 -2.26
CA MET A 34 -4.48 -0.34 -1.63
C MET A 34 -4.17 -1.61 -2.45
N ASP A 35 -5.19 -2.20 -3.09
CA ASP A 35 -5.05 -3.34 -4.00
C ASP A 35 -4.17 -3.01 -5.23
N LYS A 36 -4.23 -1.78 -5.75
CA LYS A 36 -3.35 -1.30 -6.83
C LYS A 36 -1.94 -1.04 -6.32
N MET A 37 -1.80 -0.41 -5.16
CA MET A 37 -0.49 -0.19 -4.54
C MET A 37 0.25 -1.51 -4.26
N LEU A 38 -0.47 -2.56 -3.85
CA LEU A 38 0.12 -3.89 -3.68
C LEU A 38 0.63 -4.47 -5.01
N GLN A 39 0.02 -4.13 -6.15
CA GLN A 39 0.55 -4.53 -7.46
C GLN A 39 1.87 -3.83 -7.75
N VAL A 40 1.97 -2.53 -7.47
CA VAL A 40 3.23 -1.77 -7.62
C VAL A 40 4.35 -2.39 -6.77
N PHE A 41 4.07 -2.80 -5.53
CA PHE A 41 5.09 -3.39 -4.66
C PHE A 41 5.52 -4.81 -5.01
N ASN A 42 4.64 -5.59 -5.65
CA ASN A 42 4.88 -7.03 -5.89
C ASN A 42 5.12 -7.38 -7.37
N ASN A 43 4.99 -6.43 -8.29
CA ASN A 43 5.25 -6.62 -9.70
C ASN A 43 6.36 -5.68 -10.16
N ASP A 44 7.52 -6.24 -10.48
CA ASP A 44 8.70 -5.48 -10.92
C ASP A 44 8.48 -4.71 -12.24
N ASP A 45 7.46 -5.07 -13.03
CA ASP A 45 7.10 -4.39 -14.27
C ASP A 45 6.24 -3.13 -14.06
N ILE A 46 5.75 -2.89 -12.83
CA ILE A 46 4.89 -1.76 -12.47
C ILE A 46 5.64 -0.88 -11.46
N ALA A 47 5.83 0.39 -11.80
CA ALA A 47 6.60 1.34 -10.99
C ALA A 47 5.74 2.36 -10.24
N GLU A 48 4.52 2.65 -10.71
CA GLU A 48 3.68 3.73 -10.18
C GLU A 48 2.17 3.44 -10.28
N TYR A 49 1.44 3.89 -9.26
CA TYR A 49 -0.03 4.01 -9.26
C TYR A 49 -0.35 5.48 -8.99
N TYR A 50 -1.04 6.14 -9.93
CA TYR A 50 -1.30 7.57 -9.83
C TYR A 50 -2.70 7.96 -10.30
N PHE A 51 -3.13 9.12 -9.84
CA PHE A 51 -4.39 9.74 -10.24
C PHE A 51 -4.12 10.98 -11.06
N TYR A 52 -4.91 11.19 -12.10
CA TYR A 52 -4.91 12.42 -12.87
C TYR A 52 -6.34 12.84 -13.16
N LYS A 53 -6.54 14.12 -13.48
CA LYS A 53 -7.86 14.67 -13.78
C LYS A 53 -8.01 14.85 -15.28
N GLU A 54 -9.07 14.30 -15.85
CA GLU A 54 -9.44 14.47 -17.25
C GLU A 54 -10.93 14.83 -17.33
N ASN A 55 -11.26 15.93 -18.02
CA ASN A 55 -12.64 16.44 -18.13
C ASN A 55 -13.38 16.56 -16.77
N ASP A 56 -12.69 17.10 -15.76
CA ASP A 56 -13.16 17.22 -14.38
C ASP A 56 -13.44 15.90 -13.64
N GLN A 57 -13.07 14.76 -14.20
CA GLN A 57 -13.17 13.45 -13.59
C GLN A 57 -11.80 12.94 -13.14
N TRP A 58 -11.74 12.29 -11.98
CA TRP A 58 -10.52 11.62 -11.53
C TRP A 58 -10.40 10.25 -12.20
N MET A 59 -9.25 10.02 -12.81
CA MET A 59 -8.88 8.78 -13.46
C MET A 59 -7.70 8.17 -12.71
N GLU A 60 -7.68 6.84 -12.60
CA GLU A 60 -6.59 6.08 -11.96
C GLU A 60 -5.81 5.27 -13.01
N MET A 61 -4.48 5.19 -12.87
CA MET A 61 -3.61 4.46 -13.79
C MET A 61 -2.49 3.73 -13.05
N LEU A 62 -2.11 2.57 -13.60
CA LEU A 62 -0.93 1.78 -13.23
C LEU A 62 0.09 1.84 -14.37
N LYS A 63 1.35 2.13 -14.05
CA LYS A 63 2.45 2.21 -15.02
C LYS A 63 3.74 1.67 -14.42
#